data_AF-A0A7J3QYH7-F1
#
_entry.id   AF-A0A7J3QYH7-F1
#
_cell.length_a   1.000
_cell.length_b   1.000
_cell.length_c   1.000
_cell.angle_alpha   90.00
_cell.angle_beta   90.00
_cell.angle_gamma   90.00
#
_symmetry.space_group_name_H-M   'P 1'
#
loop_
_entity.id
_entity.type
_entity.pdbx_description
1 polymer ?
#
loop_
_entity_poly.entity_id
_entity_poly.type
_entity_poly.pdbx_seq_one_letter_code
_entity_poly.pdbx_strand_id
1 'polypeptide(L)'
;MTKKGFGVWLFSTLTAIATVHLIDAANALLFNKPITLLKLYPVEEAKLQAITPNIYFLVAAASTALFWGITCAIAFENPVEAFLNKILSDAKKQSAVESQLLDEKSELLDAMNETVEMNNEILSQVKDLIYNIRAEVREIQPLKESVEKIR
;
A
#
# COMPACT_ATOMS: atom_id res chain seq x y z
N MET A 1 -10.42 7.17 -11.65
CA MET A 1 -10.12 6.56 -12.96
C MET A 1 -10.63 7.39 -14.14
N THR A 2 -11.86 7.91 -14.12
CA THR A 2 -12.51 8.59 -15.26
C THR A 2 -11.76 9.81 -15.80
N LYS A 3 -11.20 10.65 -14.92
CA LYS A 3 -10.44 11.86 -15.33
C LYS A 3 -9.10 11.53 -16.02
N LYS A 4 -8.41 10.48 -15.57
CA LYS A 4 -7.16 9.98 -16.19
C LYS A 4 -7.43 9.35 -17.54
N GLY A 5 -8.47 8.51 -17.63
CA GLY A 5 -8.89 7.90 -18.89
C GLY A 5 -9.25 8.95 -19.94
N PHE A 6 -9.98 10.01 -19.55
CA PHE A 6 -10.28 11.12 -20.44
C PHE A 6 -9.02 11.87 -20.91
N GLY A 7 -8.06 12.13 -20.00
CA GLY A 7 -6.79 12.75 -20.35
C GLY A 7 -5.97 11.93 -21.34
N VAL A 8 -5.80 10.63 -21.08
CA VAL A 8 -5.10 9.73 -22.01
C VAL A 8 -5.81 9.66 -23.36
N TRP A 9 -7.14 9.56 -23.37
CA TRP A 9 -7.93 9.53 -24.60
C TRP A 9 -7.76 10.81 -25.43
N LEU A 10 -7.86 11.98 -24.79
CA LEU A 10 -7.72 13.27 -25.47
C LEU A 10 -6.32 13.43 -26.06
N PHE A 11 -5.28 13.24 -25.25
CA PHE A 11 -3.90 13.46 -25.70
C PHE A 11 -3.42 12.39 -26.67
N SER A 12 -3.83 11.12 -26.53
CA SER A 12 -3.53 10.09 -27.53
C SER A 12 -4.18 10.37 -28.88
N THR A 13 -5.40 10.90 -28.90
CA THR A 13 -6.08 11.33 -30.13
C THR A 13 -5.34 12.50 -30.78
N LEU A 14 -4.90 13.49 -30.00
CA LEU A 14 -4.09 14.61 -30.48
C LEU A 14 -2.71 14.14 -31.00
N THR A 15 -2.07 13.19 -30.33
CA THR A 15 -0.82 12.56 -30.80
C THR A 15 -1.04 11.88 -32.14
N ALA A 16 -2.14 11.14 -32.31
CA ALA A 16 -2.44 10.48 -33.58
C ALA A 16 -2.61 11.50 -34.72
N ILE A 17 -3.37 12.57 -34.49
CA ILE A 17 -3.54 13.65 -35.48
C ILE A 17 -2.19 14.30 -35.82
N ALA A 18 -1.39 14.66 -34.81
CA ALA A 18 -0.07 15.26 -35.00
C ALA A 18 0.88 14.33 -35.76
N THR A 19 0.79 13.01 -35.54
CA THR A 19 1.59 12.02 -36.25
C THR A 19 1.21 11.95 -37.74
N VAL A 20 -0.07 12.08 -38.09
CA VAL A 20 -0.49 12.17 -39.50
C VAL A 20 0.11 13.39 -40.17
N HIS A 21 0.09 14.56 -39.50
CA HIS A 21 0.78 15.75 -40.00
C HIS A 21 2.30 15.55 -40.12
N LEU A 22 2.92 14.84 -39.18
CA LEU A 22 4.34 14.53 -39.22
C LEU A 22 4.69 13.64 -40.41
N ILE A 23 3.84 12.67 -40.75
CA ILE A 23 4.01 11.81 -41.93
C ILE A 23 3.87 12.62 -43.22
N ASP A 24 2.87 13.49 -43.33
CA ASP A 24 2.72 14.38 -44.51
C ASP A 24 3.92 15.33 -44.65
N ALA A 25 4.39 15.89 -43.53
CA ALA A 25 5.57 16.75 -43.50
C ALA A 25 6.85 16.00 -43.89
N ALA A 26 7.04 14.78 -43.37
CA ALA A 26 8.18 13.93 -43.73
C ALA A 26 8.14 13.56 -45.22
N ASN A 27 6.96 13.25 -45.76
CA ASN A 27 6.80 12.98 -47.19
C ASN A 27 7.14 14.22 -48.05
N ALA A 28 6.70 15.40 -47.62
CA ALA A 28 7.01 16.66 -48.30
C ALA A 28 8.53 16.94 -48.29
N LEU A 29 9.19 16.70 -47.15
CA LEU A 29 10.61 16.98 -46.96
C LEU A 29 11.52 15.94 -47.67
N LEU A 30 11.19 14.65 -47.57
CA LEU A 30 12.02 13.56 -48.11
C LEU A 30 11.82 13.33 -49.61
N PHE A 31 10.60 13.50 -50.11
CA PHE A 31 10.25 13.22 -51.52
C PHE A 31 9.91 14.47 -52.32
N ASN A 32 10.13 15.66 -51.74
CA ASN A 32 9.84 16.96 -52.35
C ASN A 32 8.38 17.08 -52.86
N LYS A 33 7.45 16.43 -52.15
CA LYS A 33 6.02 16.44 -52.45
C LYS A 33 5.36 17.70 -51.87
N PRO A 34 4.27 18.21 -52.47
CA PRO A 34 3.52 19.31 -51.89
C PRO A 34 2.86 18.87 -50.57
N ILE A 35 2.78 19.78 -49.60
CA ILE A 35 2.02 19.55 -48.36
C ILE A 35 0.53 19.45 -48.72
N THR A 36 -0.10 18.35 -48.35
CA THR A 36 -1.49 18.06 -48.73
C THR A 36 -2.48 18.30 -47.60
N LEU A 37 -2.12 17.93 -46.37
CA LEU A 37 -3.05 18.03 -45.24
C LEU A 37 -3.46 19.47 -44.94
N LEU A 38 -2.53 20.42 -45.07
CA LEU A 38 -2.80 21.84 -44.82
C LEU A 38 -3.89 22.42 -45.74
N LYS A 39 -4.10 21.83 -46.94
CA LYS A 39 -5.11 22.28 -47.91
C LYS A 39 -6.54 21.89 -47.51
N LEU A 40 -6.70 20.98 -46.55
CA LEU A 40 -8.01 20.53 -46.08
C LEU A 40 -8.63 21.49 -45.06
N TYR A 41 -7.84 22.43 -44.51
CA TYR A 41 -8.33 23.38 -43.53
C TYR A 41 -8.97 24.58 -44.21
N PRO A 42 -10.14 25.06 -43.74
CA PRO A 42 -10.84 26.20 -44.29
C PRO A 42 -10.20 27.52 -43.85
N VAL A 43 -8.91 27.71 -44.15
CA VAL A 43 -8.11 28.89 -43.80
C VAL A 43 -7.56 29.48 -45.10
N GLU A 44 -7.33 30.79 -45.13
CA GLU A 44 -6.79 31.50 -46.29
C GLU A 44 -5.55 30.79 -46.87
N GLU A 45 -5.68 30.27 -48.09
CA GLU A 45 -4.64 29.46 -48.75
C GLU A 45 -3.29 30.19 -48.82
N ALA A 46 -3.31 31.52 -48.97
CA ALA A 46 -2.10 32.35 -49.03
C ALA A 46 -1.23 32.26 -47.75
N LYS A 47 -1.85 32.08 -46.57
CA LYS A 47 -1.12 31.96 -45.29
C LYS A 47 -0.58 30.54 -45.06
N LEU A 48 -1.31 29.53 -45.51
CA LEU A 48 -0.93 28.12 -45.37
C LEU A 48 0.16 27.72 -46.37
N GLN A 49 0.12 28.25 -47.60
CA GLN A 49 1.13 27.98 -48.64
C GLN A 49 2.48 28.67 -48.36
N ALA A 50 2.51 29.66 -47.47
CA ALA A 50 3.75 30.30 -47.03
C ALA A 50 4.57 29.41 -46.07
N ILE A 51 3.99 28.33 -45.53
CA ILE A 51 4.68 27.43 -44.61
C ILE A 51 5.61 26.52 -45.40
N THR A 52 6.90 26.64 -45.15
CA THR A 52 7.90 25.76 -45.77
C THR A 52 7.86 24.35 -45.19
N PRO A 53 8.23 23.31 -45.96
CA PRO A 53 8.26 21.92 -45.47
C PRO A 53 9.09 21.73 -44.20
N ASN A 54 10.20 22.45 -44.05
CA ASN A 54 11.03 22.39 -42.85
C ASN A 54 10.30 22.89 -41.60
N ILE A 55 9.62 24.03 -41.70
CA ILE A 55 8.86 24.60 -40.57
C ILE A 55 7.70 23.68 -40.22
N TYR A 56 6.98 23.20 -41.24
CA TYR A 56 5.86 22.27 -41.04
C TYR A 56 6.31 20.98 -40.34
N PHE A 57 7.45 20.40 -40.75
CA PHE A 57 8.03 19.22 -40.12
C PHE A 57 8.43 19.47 -38.67
N LEU A 58 9.12 20.57 -38.38
CA LEU A 58 9.54 20.90 -37.01
C LEU A 58 8.34 21.09 -36.08
N VAL A 59 7.31 21.79 -36.54
CA VAL A 59 6.08 22.00 -35.75
C VAL A 59 5.37 20.66 -35.52
N ALA A 60 5.18 19.85 -36.56
CA ALA A 60 4.51 18.55 -36.44
C ALA A 60 5.30 17.60 -35.52
N ALA A 61 6.63 17.59 -35.60
CA ALA A 61 7.50 16.77 -34.75
C ALA A 61 7.43 17.22 -33.29
N ALA A 62 7.53 18.53 -33.04
CA ALA A 62 7.43 19.10 -31.70
C ALA A 62 6.06 18.82 -31.07
N SER A 63 4.96 19.03 -31.82
CA SER A 63 3.60 18.72 -31.35
C SER A 63 3.42 17.23 -31.06
N THR A 64 3.92 16.36 -31.92
CA THR A 64 3.84 14.90 -31.72
C THR A 64 4.58 14.49 -30.45
N ALA A 65 5.82 14.95 -30.27
CA ALA A 65 6.62 14.66 -29.09
C ALA A 65 5.98 15.21 -27.81
N LEU A 66 5.41 16.42 -27.86
CA LEU A 66 4.75 17.06 -26.72
C LEU A 66 3.49 16.28 -26.29
N PHE A 67 2.57 16.00 -27.23
CA PHE A 67 1.34 15.28 -26.89
C PHE A 67 1.62 13.84 -26.47
N TRP A 68 2.59 13.18 -27.11
CA TRP A 68 3.02 11.85 -26.70
C TRP A 68 3.65 11.87 -25.31
N GLY A 69 4.53 12.83 -25.03
CA GLY A 69 5.15 13.03 -23.71
C GLY A 69 4.12 13.27 -22.62
N ILE A 70 3.11 14.12 -22.87
CA ILE A 70 1.99 14.34 -21.92
C ILE A 70 1.18 13.06 -21.74
N THR A 71 0.87 12.33 -22.82
CA THR A 71 0.14 11.06 -22.75
C THR A 71 0.90 10.07 -21.87
N CYS A 72 2.21 9.93 -22.07
CA CYS A 72 3.08 9.08 -21.27
C CYS A 72 3.12 9.53 -19.81
N ALA A 73 3.23 10.84 -19.53
CA ALA A 73 3.23 11.36 -18.16
C ALA A 73 1.91 11.08 -17.43
N ILE A 74 0.77 11.13 -18.13
CA ILE A 74 -0.56 10.83 -17.55
C ILE A 74 -0.77 9.31 -17.39
N ALA A 75 -0.34 8.53 -18.39
CA ALA A 75 -0.56 7.07 -18.42
C ALA A 75 0.39 6.32 -17.50
N PHE A 76 1.64 6.77 -17.40
CA PHE A 76 2.68 6.19 -16.56
C PHE A 76 2.97 7.13 -15.39
N GLU A 77 2.05 7.19 -14.43
CA GLU A 77 2.42 7.68 -13.09
C GLU A 77 3.57 6.83 -12.55
N ASN A 78 4.59 7.50 -12.01
CA ASN A 78 5.90 6.96 -11.67
C ASN A 78 5.77 5.60 -10.95
N PRO A 79 6.02 4.47 -11.65
CA PRO A 79 5.78 3.14 -11.10
C PRO A 79 6.63 2.88 -9.85
N VAL A 80 7.77 3.57 -9.74
CA VAL A 80 8.65 3.55 -8.57
C VAL A 80 7.98 4.23 -7.38
N GLU A 81 7.30 5.36 -7.57
CA GLU A 81 6.61 6.08 -6.49
C GLU A 81 5.39 5.29 -5.98
N ALA A 82 4.62 4.69 -6.90
CA ALA A 82 3.51 3.82 -6.53
C ALA A 82 3.99 2.57 -5.77
N PHE A 83 5.11 1.98 -6.20
CA PHE A 83 5.73 0.84 -5.54
C PHE A 83 6.31 1.20 -4.16
N LEU A 84 7.05 2.30 -4.05
CA LEU A 84 7.60 2.80 -2.78
C LEU A 84 6.49 3.13 -1.78
N ASN A 85 5.43 3.82 -2.20
CA ASN A 85 4.28 4.11 -1.34
C ASN A 85 3.58 2.84 -0.88
N LYS A 86 3.49 1.83 -1.74
CA LYS A 86 2.94 0.52 -1.37
C LYS A 86 3.83 -0.18 -0.32
N ILE A 87 5.14 -0.25 -0.54
CA ILE A 87 6.08 -0.84 0.43
C ILE A 87 6.02 -0.10 1.76
N LEU A 88 6.04 1.23 1.76
CA LEU A 88 5.93 2.05 2.97
C LEU A 88 4.61 1.82 3.70
N SER A 89 3.50 1.70 2.96
CA SER A 89 2.18 1.42 3.54
C SER A 89 2.12 0.01 4.14
N ASP A 90 2.66 -0.99 3.45
CA ASP A 90 2.67 -2.38 3.90
C ASP A 90 3.59 -2.55 5.12
N ALA A 91 4.76 -1.91 5.14
CA ALA A 91 5.66 -1.88 6.29
C ALA A 91 5.01 -1.21 7.53
N LYS A 92 4.29 -0.10 7.32
CA LYS A 92 3.55 0.57 8.42
C LYS A 92 2.44 -0.32 8.98
N LYS A 93 1.72 -1.05 8.11
CA LYS A 93 0.69 -2.00 8.54
C LYS A 93 1.28 -3.17 9.32
N GLN A 94 2.40 -3.73 8.85
CA GLN A 94 3.08 -4.82 9.54
C GLN A 94 3.53 -4.39 10.94
N SER A 95 4.16 -3.21 11.07
CA SER A 95 4.58 -2.68 12.36
C SER A 95 3.41 -2.46 13.33
N ALA A 96 2.26 -1.99 12.83
CA ALA A 96 1.06 -1.82 13.65
C ALA A 96 0.49 -3.16 14.15
N VAL A 97 0.46 -4.18 13.29
CA VAL A 97 0.01 -5.53 13.65
C VAL A 97 0.96 -6.18 14.66
N GLU A 98 2.28 -6.03 14.48
CA GLU A 98 3.28 -6.54 15.42
C GLU A 98 3.17 -5.87 16.80
N SER A 99 2.95 -4.55 16.84
CA SER A 99 2.71 -3.82 18.10
C SER A 99 1.46 -4.33 18.82
N GLN A 100 0.35 -4.48 18.08
CA GLN A 100 -0.91 -4.94 18.66
C GLN A 100 -0.81 -6.37 19.22
N LEU A 101 -0.09 -7.25 18.51
CA LEU A 101 0.16 -8.62 18.97
C LEU A 101 1.09 -8.68 20.19
N LEU A 102 2.07 -7.78 20.28
CA LEU A 102 2.93 -7.62 21.45
C LEU A 102 2.13 -7.17 22.67
N ASP A 103 1.25 -6.19 22.52
CA ASP A 103 0.39 -5.70 23.60
C ASP A 103 -0.54 -6.81 24.10
N GLU A 104 -1.20 -7.55 23.20
CA GLU A 104 -2.07 -8.68 23.55
C GLU A 104 -1.31 -9.80 24.28
N LYS A 105 -0.08 -10.12 23.84
CA LYS A 105 0.77 -11.10 24.52
C LYS A 105 1.25 -10.61 25.89
N SER A 106 1.52 -9.31 26.04
CA SER A 106 1.91 -8.73 27.31
C SER A 106 0.77 -8.83 28.32
N GLU A 107 -0.45 -8.44 27.91
CA GLU A 107 -1.65 -8.52 28.76
C GLU A 107 -1.94 -9.97 29.21
N LEU A 108 -1.78 -10.93 28.30
CA LEU A 108 -1.92 -12.35 28.63
C LEU A 108 -0.86 -12.82 29.63
N LEU A 109 0.37 -12.33 29.53
CA LEU A 109 1.46 -12.70 30.43
C LEU A 109 1.26 -12.09 31.82
N ASP A 110 0.74 -10.87 31.89
CA ASP A 110 0.33 -10.23 33.15
C ASP A 110 -0.80 -11.01 33.83
N ALA A 111 -1.84 -11.42 33.08
CA ALA A 111 -2.93 -12.24 33.60
C ALA A 111 -2.47 -13.62 34.08
N MET A 112 -1.50 -14.24 33.38
CA MET A 112 -0.88 -15.49 33.83
C MET A 112 -0.09 -15.28 35.13
N ASN A 113 0.64 -14.18 35.26
CA ASN A 113 1.39 -13.86 36.47
C ASN A 113 0.45 -13.67 37.67
N GLU A 114 -0.63 -12.90 37.51
CA GLU A 114 -1.65 -12.70 38.55
C GLU A 114 -2.29 -14.04 38.97
N THR A 115 -2.57 -14.92 38.00
CA THR A 115 -3.11 -16.25 38.27
C THR A 115 -2.13 -17.11 39.07
N VAL A 116 -0.82 -17.05 38.77
CA VAL A 116 0.21 -17.78 39.51
C VAL A 116 0.34 -17.26 40.94
N GLU A 117 0.29 -15.94 41.13
CA GLU A 117 0.37 -15.31 42.45
C GLU A 117 -0.83 -15.73 43.32
N MET A 118 -2.04 -15.65 42.78
CA MET A 118 -3.26 -16.10 43.44
C MET A 118 -3.21 -17.60 43.80
N ASN A 119 -2.74 -18.45 42.87
CA ASN A 119 -2.57 -19.88 43.14
C ASN A 119 -1.55 -20.13 44.26
N ASN A 120 -0.48 -19.35 44.33
CA ASN A 120 0.53 -19.46 45.38
C ASN A 120 -0.04 -19.05 46.76
N GLU A 121 -0.86 -18.00 46.81
CA GLU A 121 -1.58 -17.61 48.03
C GLU A 121 -2.51 -18.72 48.51
N ILE A 122 -3.31 -19.30 47.61
CA ILE A 122 -4.20 -20.43 47.92
C ILE A 122 -3.38 -21.62 48.42
N LEU A 123 -2.25 -21.93 47.78
CA LEU A 123 -1.38 -23.03 48.20
C LEU A 123 -0.82 -22.81 49.61
N SER A 124 -0.46 -21.56 49.95
CA SER A 124 -0.03 -21.19 51.29
C SER A 124 -1.12 -21.41 52.32
N GLN A 125 -2.35 -20.96 52.04
CA GLN A 125 -3.50 -21.17 52.93
C GLN A 125 -3.81 -22.65 53.13
N VAL A 126 -3.76 -23.46 52.07
CA VAL A 126 -3.95 -24.92 52.16
C VAL A 126 -2.86 -25.56 53.02
N LYS A 127 -1.61 -25.12 52.88
CA LYS A 127 -0.49 -25.60 53.70
C LYS A 127 -0.71 -25.30 55.18
N ASP A 128 -1.15 -24.09 55.53
CA ASP A 128 -1.46 -23.73 56.92
C ASP A 128 -2.61 -24.57 57.49
N LEU A 129 -3.67 -24.80 56.69
CA LEU A 129 -4.78 -25.66 57.08
C LEU A 129 -4.32 -27.09 57.39
N ILE A 130 -3.43 -27.65 56.57
CA ILE A 130 -2.85 -28.98 56.77
C ILE A 130 -2.01 -29.02 58.06
N TYR A 131 -1.25 -27.98 58.38
CA TYR A 131 -0.50 -27.90 59.65
C TYR A 131 -1.44 -27.89 60.86
N ASN A 132 -2.51 -27.11 60.80
CA ASN A 132 -3.52 -27.04 61.86
C ASN A 132 -4.20 -28.39 62.08
N ILE A 133 -4.69 -29.03 61.01
CA ILE A 133 -5.28 -30.38 61.08
C ILE A 133 -4.27 -31.38 61.67
N ARG A 134 -3.01 -31.33 61.26
CA ARG A 134 -1.97 -32.21 61.80
C ARG A 134 -1.75 -31.98 63.30
N ALA A 135 -1.81 -30.73 63.76
CA ALA A 135 -1.69 -30.40 65.18
C ALA A 135 -2.89 -30.96 65.97
N GLU A 136 -4.11 -30.72 65.51
CA GLU A 136 -5.34 -31.24 66.14
C GLU A 136 -5.34 -32.78 66.21
N VAL A 137 -4.95 -33.46 65.12
CA VAL A 137 -4.84 -34.93 65.11
C VAL A 137 -3.83 -35.43 66.14
N ARG A 138 -2.69 -34.75 66.29
CA ARG A 138 -1.67 -35.09 67.30
C ARG A 138 -2.19 -34.91 68.73
N GLU A 139 -3.04 -33.93 68.99
CA GLU A 139 -3.65 -33.71 70.31
C GLU A 139 -4.71 -34.75 70.64
N ILE A 140 -5.45 -35.25 69.65
CA ILE A 140 -6.49 -36.28 69.85
C ILE A 140 -5.87 -37.69 69.99
N GLN A 141 -4.72 -37.95 69.38
CA GLN A 141 -4.05 -39.26 69.42
C GLN A 141 -3.82 -39.83 70.85
N PRO A 142 -3.29 -39.09 71.84
CA PRO A 142 -3.14 -39.58 73.21
C PRO A 142 -4.49 -39.79 73.94
N LEU A 143 -5.53 -39.04 73.57
CA LEU A 143 -6.89 -39.25 74.09
C LEU A 143 -7.46 -40.58 73.58
N LYS A 144 -7.21 -40.93 72.30
CA LYS A 144 -7.60 -42.23 71.75
C LYS A 144 -6.87 -43.38 72.47
N GLU A 145 -5.56 -43.28 72.68
CA GLU A 145 -4.76 -44.29 73.36
C GLU A 145 -5.14 -44.49 74.84
N SER A 146 -5.55 -43.41 75.52
CA SER A 146 -6.02 -43.50 76.91
C SER A 146 -7.40 -44.15 77.01
N VAL A 147 -8.32 -43.87 76.06
CA VAL A 147 -9.63 -44.54 75.98
C VAL A 147 -9.49 -46.03 75.63
N GLU A 148 -8.56 -46.40 74.75
CA GLU A 148 -8.29 -47.81 74.42
C GLU A 148 -7.72 -48.63 75.60
N LYS A 149 -7.01 -48.00 76.54
CA LYS A 149 -6.48 -48.65 77.76
C LYS A 149 -7.51 -48.84 78.87
N ILE A 150 -8.67 -48.17 78.78
CA ILE A 150 -9.75 -48.25 79.78
C ILE A 150 -10.77 -49.35 79.42
N ARG A 151 -10.72 -49.88 78.19
CA ARG A 151 -11.55 -50.99 77.70
C ARG A 151 -10.88 -52.34 77.91
#